data_AF-E2AXR8-F1
#
_entry.id   AF-E2AXR8-F1
#
_cell.length_a   1.000
_cell.length_b   1.000
_cell.length_c   1.000
_cell.angle_alpha   90.00
_cell.angle_beta   90.00
_cell.angle_gamma   90.00
#
_symmetry.space_group_name_H-M   'P 1'
#
loop_
_entity.id
_entity.type
_entity.pdbx_description
1 polymer ?
#
loop_
_entity_poly.entity_id
_entity_poly.type
_entity_poly.pdbx_seq_one_letter_code
_entity_poly.pdbx_strand_id
1 'polypeptide(L)'
;MLRVSRQPSQATPAACHLRSPTQIHAALSPRYNPPSQTFTAFCVAFRRGPRGEDIQHNKEQREQTREEKNRTEQSCWSYVIPILLSLHFLYYAFPSLCICYYVIVHYPYHEGYKNILEDFLEKFKTIMRTGNDTLGLPVLDPFTLDQLPIAIDEETMKLDALLSNVQVNALSGYDVNKGDLQIIGLKLIVNVSWPLIAASTNYAMKGKVENFEIYGNGEMKISPQGFSLDTEISFTMNGKYLKIKDMKLNIFLRALDFHATGLFDDNDLSELISSLLSDMVPELIENYHDTIVSTIIPIVVDKGNEFLSTKTLAELMALLGL
;
A
#
# COMPACT_ATOMS: atom_id res chain seq x y z
N MET A 1 -39.14 30.63 28.83
CA MET A 1 -38.20 31.36 29.73
C MET A 1 -37.02 30.43 29.97
N LEU A 2 -35.81 30.68 29.45
CA LEU A 2 -34.81 31.73 29.79
C LEU A 2 -34.08 31.54 31.13
N ARG A 3 -32.76 31.28 31.03
CA ARG A 3 -31.65 31.71 31.94
C ARG A 3 -31.56 31.07 33.35
N VAL A 4 -30.40 30.99 34.02
CA VAL A 4 -28.95 30.92 33.66
C VAL A 4 -28.13 30.71 34.96
N SER A 5 -26.81 30.40 34.86
CA SER A 5 -25.78 30.55 35.93
C SER A 5 -25.77 29.56 37.11
N ARG A 6 -24.66 29.32 37.82
CA ARG A 6 -23.19 29.44 37.55
C ARG A 6 -22.45 28.76 38.74
N GLN A 7 -21.17 28.37 38.57
CA GLN A 7 -20.24 28.10 39.69
C GLN A 7 -19.96 29.39 40.49
N PRO A 8 -19.18 29.34 41.60
CA PRO A 8 -17.77 29.75 41.43
C PRO A 8 -16.72 29.19 42.43
N SER A 9 -15.44 29.36 42.04
CA SER A 9 -14.27 29.67 42.92
C SER A 9 -13.72 28.53 43.83
N GLN A 10 -12.41 28.33 44.09
CA GLN A 10 -11.14 29.07 43.86
C GLN A 10 -9.94 28.07 44.03
N ALA A 11 -8.64 28.32 43.81
CA ALA A 11 -7.84 29.49 43.37
C ALA A 11 -6.51 29.04 42.66
N THR A 12 -5.64 30.00 42.35
CA THR A 12 -4.27 29.95 41.77
C THR A 12 -3.20 30.33 42.85
N PRO A 13 -1.89 30.65 42.60
CA PRO A 13 -0.92 30.38 41.50
C PRO A 13 0.55 30.04 41.97
N ALA A 14 1.54 30.15 41.04
CA ALA A 14 2.99 30.48 41.23
C ALA A 14 3.97 29.35 41.66
N ALA A 15 5.29 29.35 41.34
CA ALA A 15 6.18 30.10 40.40
C ALA A 15 7.46 29.23 40.14
N CYS A 16 8.07 29.19 38.94
CA CYS A 16 9.17 30.01 38.37
C CYS A 16 10.61 29.80 38.95
N HIS A 17 11.63 30.00 38.08
CA HIS A 17 13.10 30.01 38.28
C HIS A 17 13.86 28.66 38.42
N LEU A 18 15.19 28.57 38.19
CA LEU A 18 16.08 29.02 37.07
C LEU A 18 17.53 28.50 37.33
N ARG A 19 18.27 28.17 36.25
CA ARG A 19 19.75 28.06 36.14
C ARG A 19 20.52 26.88 36.78
N SER A 20 21.64 26.57 36.11
CA SER A 20 22.73 25.64 36.45
C SER A 20 23.82 26.28 37.33
N PRO A 21 24.86 25.53 37.73
CA PRO A 21 26.20 25.87 37.19
C PRO A 21 27.19 24.69 36.95
N THR A 22 27.83 24.74 35.78
CA THR A 22 29.29 24.75 35.47
C THR A 22 30.38 24.14 36.39
N GLN A 23 31.39 23.50 35.74
CA GLN A 23 32.88 23.61 35.90
C GLN A 23 33.69 22.30 36.11
N ILE A 24 35.01 22.15 35.82
CA ILE A 24 36.02 22.69 34.86
C ILE A 24 37.27 21.74 34.92
N HIS A 25 38.09 21.68 33.84
CA HIS A 25 39.59 21.50 33.74
C HIS A 25 39.96 20.55 32.56
N ALA A 26 40.70 20.90 31.49
CA ALA A 26 42.00 21.61 31.32
C ALA A 26 43.22 20.66 31.53
N ALA A 27 44.37 20.76 30.83
CA ALA A 27 44.87 21.79 29.91
C ALA A 27 46.10 21.35 29.04
N LEU A 28 46.40 22.18 28.02
CA LEU A 28 47.74 22.58 27.52
C LEU A 28 48.62 21.72 26.56
N SER A 29 49.14 22.44 25.55
CA SER A 29 50.15 22.13 24.51
C SER A 29 51.59 22.48 25.01
N PRO A 30 52.67 22.81 24.24
CA PRO A 30 52.86 23.04 22.77
C PRO A 30 54.24 22.66 22.10
N ARG A 31 54.36 22.90 20.76
CA ARG A 31 55.58 23.23 19.94
C ARG A 31 56.75 22.18 19.89
N TYR A 32 57.49 21.94 18.79
CA TYR A 32 58.12 22.84 17.81
C TYR A 32 58.67 22.02 16.59
N ASN A 33 59.03 22.68 15.49
CA ASN A 33 59.61 22.16 14.22
C ASN A 33 60.90 23.01 13.94
N PRO A 34 61.71 22.92 12.85
CA PRO A 34 61.97 21.94 11.77
C PRO A 34 63.53 21.68 11.70
N PRO A 35 64.32 21.80 10.59
CA PRO A 35 64.14 21.55 9.13
C PRO A 35 65.31 20.79 8.43
N SER A 36 65.19 20.61 7.09
CA SER A 36 66.30 20.67 6.08
C SER A 36 67.38 19.54 6.06
N GLN A 37 68.15 19.28 4.99
CA GLN A 37 68.10 19.62 3.56
C GLN A 37 69.01 18.65 2.75
N THR A 38 68.50 18.13 1.63
CA THR A 38 69.09 18.07 0.25
C THR A 38 70.61 17.96 -0.06
N PHE A 39 70.88 17.47 -1.29
CA PHE A 39 72.14 17.46 -2.10
C PHE A 39 73.18 16.34 -1.80
N THR A 40 73.98 15.81 -2.76
CA THR A 40 73.90 15.62 -4.24
C THR A 40 75.19 14.90 -4.72
N ALA A 41 75.24 14.46 -5.99
CA ALA A 41 76.45 14.32 -6.83
C ALA A 41 77.35 13.05 -6.83
N PHE A 42 77.23 12.32 -7.96
CA PHE A 42 78.24 12.15 -9.04
C PHE A 42 79.30 11.02 -9.06
N CYS A 43 79.47 10.51 -10.30
CA CYS A 43 80.63 9.83 -10.92
C CYS A 43 81.04 8.40 -10.49
N VAL A 44 81.68 7.56 -11.34
CA VAL A 44 81.56 7.24 -12.80
C VAL A 44 82.55 6.08 -13.13
N ALA A 45 82.24 5.26 -14.16
CA ALA A 45 83.09 4.23 -14.82
C ALA A 45 83.39 2.92 -14.01
N PHE A 46 83.07 1.70 -14.50
CA PHE A 46 83.66 0.90 -15.62
C PHE A 46 85.11 0.40 -15.35
N ARG A 47 85.50 -0.88 -15.57
CA ARG A 47 84.82 -2.07 -16.14
C ARG A 47 85.63 -3.37 -15.87
N ARG A 48 85.01 -4.54 -16.12
CA ARG A 48 85.53 -5.94 -16.26
C ARG A 48 85.53 -6.81 -14.99
N GLY A 49 84.76 -7.91 -15.05
CA GLY A 49 84.82 -9.06 -14.12
C GLY A 49 85.14 -10.37 -14.86
N PRO A 50 85.11 -11.55 -14.18
CA PRO A 50 85.40 -12.84 -14.83
C PRO A 50 84.46 -14.03 -14.51
N ARG A 51 84.42 -14.97 -15.47
CA ARG A 51 84.30 -16.45 -15.32
C ARG A 51 83.09 -17.11 -14.61
N GLY A 52 82.29 -17.78 -15.44
CA GLY A 52 82.27 -19.26 -15.44
C GLY A 52 81.34 -19.95 -14.45
N GLU A 53 81.74 -20.04 -13.18
CA GLU A 53 80.97 -20.70 -12.11
C GLU A 53 79.73 -19.87 -11.71
N ASP A 54 79.75 -18.59 -12.05
CA ASP A 54 78.66 -17.63 -11.87
C ASP A 54 77.35 -18.09 -12.56
N ILE A 55 77.39 -18.80 -13.70
CA ILE A 55 76.19 -18.97 -14.55
C ILE A 55 75.08 -19.81 -13.89
N GLN A 56 75.42 -20.82 -13.08
CA GLN A 56 74.43 -21.66 -12.40
C GLN A 56 73.91 -20.99 -11.12
N HIS A 57 74.81 -20.42 -10.32
CA HIS A 57 74.46 -19.67 -9.11
C HIS A 57 73.62 -18.42 -9.43
N ASN A 58 73.95 -17.70 -10.51
CA ASN A 58 73.22 -16.53 -11.00
C ASN A 58 71.89 -16.90 -11.68
N LYS A 59 71.66 -18.17 -12.05
CA LYS A 59 70.33 -18.66 -12.45
C LYS A 59 69.43 -18.90 -11.24
N GLU A 60 69.91 -19.66 -10.25
CA GLU A 60 69.16 -19.96 -9.02
C GLU A 60 68.89 -18.67 -8.22
N GLN A 61 69.87 -17.77 -8.10
CA GLN A 61 69.63 -16.45 -7.48
C GLN A 61 68.64 -15.59 -8.27
N ARG A 62 68.62 -15.64 -9.61
CA ARG A 62 67.60 -14.93 -10.41
C ARG A 62 66.21 -15.51 -10.25
N GLU A 63 66.07 -16.83 -10.13
CA GLU A 63 64.78 -17.48 -9.90
C GLU A 63 64.29 -17.19 -8.47
N GLN A 64 65.14 -17.32 -7.45
CA GLN A 64 64.81 -16.93 -6.07
C GLN A 64 64.47 -15.43 -5.96
N THR A 65 65.23 -14.54 -6.57
CA THR A 65 64.94 -13.09 -6.59
C THR A 65 63.64 -12.80 -7.34
N ARG A 66 63.30 -13.58 -8.36
CA ARG A 66 62.04 -13.43 -9.12
C ARG A 66 60.84 -13.98 -8.34
N GLU A 67 60.98 -15.06 -7.60
CA GLU A 67 59.95 -15.57 -6.69
C GLU A 67 59.75 -14.65 -5.48
N GLU A 68 60.81 -14.14 -4.89
CA GLU A 68 60.75 -13.19 -3.77
C GLU A 68 60.15 -11.84 -4.21
N LYS A 69 60.50 -11.38 -5.42
CA LYS A 69 59.85 -10.21 -6.05
C LYS A 69 58.38 -10.46 -6.36
N ASN A 70 58.01 -11.61 -6.93
CA ASN A 70 56.60 -11.95 -7.16
C ASN A 70 55.81 -12.05 -5.84
N ARG A 71 56.42 -12.60 -4.78
CA ARG A 71 55.80 -12.74 -3.44
C ARG A 71 55.60 -11.38 -2.77
N THR A 72 56.56 -10.46 -2.91
CA THR A 72 56.42 -9.08 -2.41
C THR A 72 55.45 -8.25 -3.26
N GLU A 73 55.43 -8.41 -4.59
CA GLU A 73 54.39 -7.79 -5.43
C GLU A 73 52.99 -8.31 -5.09
N GLN A 74 52.77 -9.63 -4.95
CA GLN A 74 51.48 -10.18 -4.52
C GLN A 74 51.05 -9.68 -3.13
N SER A 75 51.99 -9.56 -2.18
CA SER A 75 51.72 -8.98 -0.85
C SER A 75 51.27 -7.51 -0.93
N CYS A 76 51.85 -6.70 -1.83
CA CYS A 76 51.35 -5.35 -2.10
C CYS A 76 49.94 -5.36 -2.72
N TRP A 77 49.70 -6.19 -3.73
CA TRP A 77 48.39 -6.27 -4.39
C TRP A 77 47.26 -6.70 -3.45
N SER A 78 47.53 -7.57 -2.45
CA SER A 78 46.52 -7.98 -1.47
C SER A 78 45.97 -6.85 -0.58
N TYR A 79 46.72 -5.76 -0.39
CA TYR A 79 46.24 -4.58 0.34
C TYR A 79 45.75 -3.47 -0.61
N VAL A 80 46.38 -3.30 -1.77
CA VAL A 80 46.02 -2.27 -2.75
C VAL A 80 44.64 -2.51 -3.37
N ILE A 81 44.29 -3.76 -3.71
CA ILE A 81 43.00 -4.10 -4.33
C ILE A 81 41.79 -3.76 -3.43
N PRO A 82 41.71 -4.17 -2.15
CA PRO A 82 40.58 -3.80 -1.30
C PRO A 82 40.53 -2.31 -0.96
N ILE A 83 41.66 -1.61 -0.90
CA ILE A 83 41.69 -0.15 -0.73
C ILE A 83 41.12 0.55 -2.00
N LEU A 84 41.51 0.11 -3.19
CA LEU A 84 40.96 0.66 -4.44
C LEU A 84 39.47 0.34 -4.60
N LEU A 85 39.04 -0.88 -4.27
CA LEU A 85 37.62 -1.28 -4.31
C LEU A 85 36.77 -0.50 -3.31
N SER A 86 37.24 -0.31 -2.07
CA SER A 86 36.51 0.50 -1.08
C SER A 86 36.47 1.98 -1.45
N LEU A 87 37.53 2.54 -2.03
CA LEU A 87 37.52 3.90 -2.59
C LEU A 87 36.55 4.01 -3.78
N HIS A 88 36.45 3.01 -4.65
CA HIS A 88 35.47 2.97 -5.74
C HIS A 88 34.03 2.89 -5.20
N PHE A 89 33.79 2.07 -4.17
CA PHE A 89 32.50 1.96 -3.50
C PHE A 89 32.10 3.28 -2.82
N LEU A 90 33.04 3.95 -2.14
CA LEU A 90 32.82 5.27 -1.55
C LEU A 90 32.60 6.37 -2.61
N TYR A 91 33.24 6.26 -3.78
CA TYR A 91 33.09 7.26 -4.85
C TYR A 91 31.82 7.08 -5.70
N TYR A 92 31.31 5.85 -5.86
CA TYR A 92 30.13 5.58 -6.69
C TYR A 92 28.87 5.22 -5.91
N ALA A 93 28.96 4.39 -4.86
CA ALA A 93 27.78 3.98 -4.10
C ALA A 93 27.37 5.02 -3.04
N PHE A 94 28.32 5.75 -2.46
CA PHE A 94 28.00 6.77 -1.44
C PHE A 94 27.23 7.96 -2.04
N PRO A 95 27.59 8.54 -3.20
CA PRO A 95 26.78 9.60 -3.82
C PRO A 95 25.40 9.12 -4.24
N SER A 96 25.25 7.89 -4.78
CA SER A 96 23.91 7.38 -5.14
C SER A 96 23.03 7.14 -3.92
N LEU A 97 23.59 6.62 -2.81
CA LEU A 97 22.85 6.46 -1.55
C LEU A 97 22.53 7.81 -0.90
N CYS A 98 23.46 8.77 -0.94
CA CYS A 98 23.21 10.13 -0.47
C CYS A 98 22.20 10.88 -1.34
N ILE A 99 22.17 10.67 -2.66
CA ILE A 99 21.14 11.22 -3.54
C ILE A 99 19.79 10.56 -3.27
N CYS A 100 19.72 9.23 -3.08
CA CYS A 100 18.47 8.58 -2.67
C CYS A 100 17.97 9.08 -1.30
N TYR A 101 18.86 9.17 -0.31
CA TYR A 101 18.53 9.70 1.01
C TYR A 101 18.12 11.17 0.96
N TYR A 102 18.84 12.00 0.20
CA TYR A 102 18.48 13.41 -0.01
C TYR A 102 17.16 13.53 -0.76
N VAL A 103 16.86 12.69 -1.75
CA VAL A 103 15.56 12.67 -2.41
C VAL A 103 14.45 12.28 -1.42
N ILE A 104 14.64 11.24 -0.62
CA ILE A 104 13.68 10.79 0.40
C ILE A 104 13.46 11.84 1.52
N VAL A 105 14.47 12.66 1.84
CA VAL A 105 14.44 13.62 2.96
C VAL A 105 14.16 15.07 2.52
N HIS A 106 14.48 15.46 1.29
CA HIS A 106 14.23 16.81 0.72
C HIS A 106 13.14 16.85 -0.35
N TYR A 107 12.63 15.71 -0.82
CA TYR A 107 11.26 15.60 -1.31
C TYR A 107 10.42 14.90 -0.24
N PRO A 108 10.08 15.57 0.89
CA PRO A 108 9.00 15.09 1.72
C PRO A 108 7.76 14.95 0.84
N TYR A 109 7.05 13.84 0.99
CA TYR A 109 5.81 13.53 0.30
C TYR A 109 4.87 14.74 0.35
N HIS A 110 4.72 15.43 -0.78
CA HIS A 110 3.91 16.64 -0.85
C HIS A 110 2.43 16.26 -0.76
N GLU A 111 1.77 16.71 0.31
CA GLU A 111 0.30 16.76 0.37
C GLU A 111 -0.22 17.48 -0.88
N GLY A 112 -0.88 16.74 -1.78
CA GLY A 112 -1.51 17.29 -2.98
C GLY A 112 -1.19 16.60 -4.30
N TYR A 113 -0.16 15.75 -4.40
CA TYR A 113 -0.03 14.86 -5.56
C TYR A 113 -0.81 13.57 -5.29
N LYS A 114 -2.01 13.46 -5.88
CA LYS A 114 -2.70 12.17 -5.97
C LYS A 114 -1.77 11.17 -6.65
N ASN A 115 -1.57 10.01 -6.05
CA ASN A 115 -0.76 8.98 -6.71
C ASN A 115 -1.56 8.36 -7.86
N ILE A 116 -0.87 7.61 -8.73
CA ILE A 116 -1.45 7.14 -9.99
C ILE A 116 -2.71 6.28 -9.81
N LEU A 117 -2.84 5.58 -8.68
CA LEU A 117 -4.05 4.84 -8.36
C LEU A 117 -5.21 5.77 -7.96
N GLU A 118 -4.95 6.79 -7.15
CA GLU A 118 -5.96 7.78 -6.77
C GLU A 118 -6.47 8.54 -8.00
N ASP A 119 -5.56 8.93 -8.90
CA ASP A 119 -5.90 9.52 -10.19
C ASP A 119 -6.71 8.57 -11.09
N PHE A 120 -6.38 7.27 -11.09
CA PHE A 120 -7.17 6.26 -11.79
C PHE A 120 -8.57 6.13 -11.18
N LEU A 121 -8.69 6.07 -9.85
CA LEU A 121 -9.98 5.98 -9.15
C LEU A 121 -10.86 7.21 -9.42
N GLU A 122 -10.29 8.42 -9.50
CA GLU A 122 -11.06 9.60 -9.91
C GLU A 122 -11.55 9.52 -11.37
N LYS A 123 -10.69 9.05 -12.29
CA LYS A 123 -11.09 8.81 -13.70
C LYS A 123 -12.13 7.69 -13.81
N PHE A 124 -12.06 6.69 -12.93
CA PHE A 124 -12.97 5.55 -12.90
C PHE A 124 -14.42 5.98 -12.61
N LYS A 125 -14.65 7.06 -11.85
CA LYS A 125 -15.98 7.67 -11.68
C LYS A 125 -16.63 8.05 -13.01
N THR A 126 -15.86 8.54 -13.98
CA THR A 126 -16.36 8.83 -15.34
C THR A 126 -16.66 7.53 -16.09
N ILE A 127 -15.76 6.53 -16.03
CA ILE A 127 -15.96 5.21 -16.63
C ILE A 127 -17.25 4.56 -16.12
N MET A 128 -17.55 4.66 -14.82
CA MET A 128 -18.81 4.15 -14.25
C MET A 128 -20.04 4.84 -14.84
N ARG A 129 -19.99 6.13 -15.15
CA ARG A 129 -21.13 6.88 -15.73
C ARG A 129 -21.30 6.66 -17.23
N THR A 130 -20.21 6.40 -17.96
CA THR A 130 -20.25 6.29 -19.44
C THR A 130 -20.11 4.87 -19.98
N GLY A 131 -19.71 3.92 -19.15
CA GLY A 131 -19.15 2.65 -19.61
C GLY A 131 -17.78 2.83 -20.26
N ASN A 132 -17.17 1.70 -20.65
CA ASN A 132 -15.96 1.64 -21.46
C ASN A 132 -15.85 0.28 -22.18
N ASP A 133 -16.16 0.26 -23.47
CA ASP A 133 -16.13 -0.95 -24.33
C ASP A 133 -14.75 -1.61 -24.39
N THR A 134 -13.66 -0.83 -24.37
CA THR A 134 -12.28 -1.34 -24.37
C THR A 134 -11.95 -2.12 -23.10
N LEU A 135 -12.63 -1.80 -21.99
CA LEU A 135 -12.54 -2.54 -20.73
C LEU A 135 -13.59 -3.64 -20.59
N GLY A 136 -14.58 -3.70 -21.49
CA GLY A 136 -15.76 -4.55 -21.34
C GLY A 136 -16.68 -4.12 -20.18
N LEU A 137 -16.61 -2.85 -19.78
CA LEU A 137 -17.39 -2.32 -18.65
C LEU A 137 -18.66 -1.61 -19.15
N PRO A 138 -19.86 -2.04 -18.73
CA PRO A 138 -21.10 -1.31 -19.02
C PRO A 138 -21.19 -0.03 -18.19
N VAL A 139 -22.27 0.74 -18.36
CA VAL A 139 -22.63 1.81 -17.41
C VAL A 139 -22.94 1.17 -16.04
N LEU A 140 -22.35 1.74 -14.99
CA LEU A 140 -22.46 1.32 -13.59
C LEU A 140 -23.03 2.42 -12.68
N ASP A 141 -23.30 3.63 -13.19
CA ASP A 141 -24.00 4.68 -12.46
C ASP A 141 -24.84 5.57 -13.40
N PRO A 142 -26.18 5.39 -13.46
CA PRO A 142 -26.95 4.39 -12.71
C PRO A 142 -26.65 2.98 -13.19
N PHE A 143 -26.46 2.04 -12.25
CA PHE A 143 -26.51 0.62 -12.55
C PHE A 143 -27.97 0.18 -12.63
N THR A 144 -28.35 -0.51 -13.69
CA THR A 144 -29.72 -1.00 -13.90
C THR A 144 -29.75 -2.47 -14.31
N LEU A 145 -30.77 -3.19 -13.85
CA LEU A 145 -30.98 -4.60 -14.21
C LEU A 145 -32.48 -4.93 -14.21
N ASP A 146 -32.98 -5.42 -15.33
CA ASP A 146 -34.41 -5.69 -15.53
C ASP A 146 -34.96 -6.73 -14.55
N GLN A 147 -34.21 -7.82 -14.35
CA GLN A 147 -34.55 -8.93 -13.46
C GLN A 147 -33.31 -9.56 -12.83
N LEU A 148 -33.40 -9.90 -11.54
CA LEU A 148 -32.40 -10.67 -10.81
C LEU A 148 -33.10 -11.75 -9.97
N PRO A 149 -33.09 -13.03 -10.40
CA PRO A 149 -33.52 -14.13 -9.54
C PRO A 149 -32.48 -14.39 -8.45
N ILE A 150 -32.94 -14.63 -7.25
CA ILE A 150 -32.16 -15.00 -6.07
C ILE A 150 -32.75 -16.29 -5.53
N ALA A 151 -31.93 -17.32 -5.41
CA ALA A 151 -32.29 -18.60 -4.82
C ALA A 151 -31.25 -18.95 -3.75
N ILE A 152 -31.70 -19.20 -2.53
CA ILE A 152 -30.90 -19.69 -1.40
C ILE A 152 -31.54 -20.99 -0.94
N ASP A 153 -30.75 -22.06 -0.90
CA ASP A 153 -31.20 -23.40 -0.47
C ASP A 153 -30.22 -24.00 0.55
N GLU A 154 -30.26 -23.44 1.76
CA GLU A 154 -29.44 -23.87 2.91
C GLU A 154 -30.27 -24.68 3.92
N GLU A 155 -29.62 -25.44 4.79
CA GLU A 155 -30.29 -26.33 5.75
C GLU A 155 -31.26 -25.58 6.69
N THR A 156 -30.88 -24.38 7.13
CA THR A 156 -31.65 -23.54 8.06
C THR A 156 -32.50 -22.47 7.39
N MET A 157 -32.25 -22.18 6.10
CA MET A 157 -32.88 -21.08 5.36
C MET A 157 -33.08 -21.41 3.88
N LYS A 158 -34.33 -21.29 3.43
CA LYS A 158 -34.69 -21.29 2.01
C LYS A 158 -35.24 -19.92 1.61
N LEU A 159 -34.86 -19.40 0.46
CA LEU A 159 -35.40 -18.15 -0.08
C LEU A 159 -35.45 -18.21 -1.61
N ASP A 160 -36.64 -18.09 -2.17
CA ASP A 160 -36.87 -17.80 -3.58
C ASP A 160 -37.32 -16.33 -3.69
N ALA A 161 -36.54 -15.51 -4.39
CA ALA A 161 -36.90 -14.12 -4.64
C ALA A 161 -36.61 -13.72 -6.09
N LEU A 162 -37.44 -12.82 -6.63
CA LEU A 162 -37.21 -12.15 -7.90
C LEU A 162 -37.19 -10.65 -7.65
N LEU A 163 -36.03 -10.03 -7.86
CA LEU A 163 -35.93 -8.58 -7.98
C LEU A 163 -36.19 -8.17 -9.42
N SER A 164 -36.81 -7.02 -9.63
CA SER A 164 -37.13 -6.47 -10.95
C SER A 164 -37.00 -4.95 -10.95
N ASN A 165 -36.71 -4.36 -12.12
CA ASN A 165 -36.45 -2.92 -12.27
C ASN A 165 -35.40 -2.40 -11.28
N VAL A 166 -34.34 -3.19 -11.03
CA VAL A 166 -33.25 -2.84 -10.11
C VAL A 166 -32.57 -1.59 -10.63
N GLN A 167 -32.44 -0.58 -9.79
CA GLN A 167 -31.73 0.67 -10.05
C GLN A 167 -30.84 0.99 -8.87
N VAL A 168 -29.55 1.25 -9.10
CA VAL A 168 -28.60 1.68 -8.07
C VAL A 168 -27.87 2.92 -8.57
N ASN A 169 -27.93 3.99 -7.77
CA ASN A 169 -27.46 5.32 -8.11
C ASN A 169 -26.34 5.75 -7.15
N ALA A 170 -25.51 6.69 -7.61
CA ALA A 170 -24.38 7.27 -6.89
C ALA A 170 -23.24 6.27 -6.58
N LEU A 171 -23.16 5.15 -7.29
CA LEU A 171 -22.03 4.22 -7.19
C LEU A 171 -20.70 4.87 -7.61
N SER A 172 -20.73 5.87 -8.49
CA SER A 172 -19.58 6.71 -8.87
C SER A 172 -19.34 7.90 -7.92
N GLY A 173 -20.15 8.01 -6.86
CA GLY A 173 -20.17 9.12 -5.90
C GLY A 173 -19.27 8.93 -4.68
N TYR A 174 -18.32 8.00 -4.71
CA TYR A 174 -17.36 7.81 -3.61
C TYR A 174 -16.32 8.93 -3.52
N ASP A 175 -15.80 9.13 -2.32
CA ASP A 175 -14.57 9.83 -2.05
C ASP A 175 -13.40 8.84 -2.05
N VAL A 176 -12.26 9.26 -2.61
CA VAL A 176 -11.00 8.49 -2.59
C VAL A 176 -10.19 8.98 -1.39
N ASN A 177 -10.23 8.21 -0.30
CA ASN A 177 -9.54 8.56 0.95
C ASN A 177 -8.07 8.13 0.91
N LYS A 178 -7.79 7.03 0.21
CA LYS A 178 -6.43 6.52 -0.06
C LYS A 178 -6.42 5.62 -1.28
N GLY A 179 -5.41 5.78 -2.12
CA GLY A 179 -4.93 4.74 -3.03
C GLY A 179 -3.43 4.53 -2.82
N ASP A 180 -2.92 3.33 -3.06
CA ASP A 180 -1.49 3.07 -3.27
C ASP A 180 -1.31 1.81 -4.13
N LEU A 181 -0.40 1.87 -5.11
CA LEU A 181 -0.01 0.72 -5.91
C LEU A 181 1.51 0.53 -5.84
N GLN A 182 1.90 -0.48 -5.07
CA GLN A 182 3.28 -0.86 -4.86
C GLN A 182 3.67 -1.89 -5.92
N ILE A 183 4.26 -1.42 -7.02
CA ILE A 183 4.77 -2.28 -8.12
C ILE A 183 5.82 -3.26 -7.57
N ILE A 184 6.72 -2.77 -6.71
CA ILE A 184 7.65 -3.62 -5.96
C ILE A 184 6.85 -4.26 -4.81
N GLY A 185 6.72 -5.59 -4.84
CA GLY A 185 5.91 -6.35 -3.89
C GLY A 185 4.49 -6.67 -4.38
N LEU A 186 4.07 -6.10 -5.51
CA LEU A 186 2.77 -6.34 -6.17
C LEU A 186 1.59 -6.21 -5.20
N LYS A 187 1.43 -5.03 -4.62
CA LYS A 187 0.43 -4.75 -3.57
C LYS A 187 -0.41 -3.53 -3.90
N LEU A 188 -1.72 -3.64 -3.72
CA LEU A 188 -2.74 -2.62 -3.94
C LEU A 188 -3.40 -2.29 -2.60
N ILE A 189 -3.52 -1.00 -2.28
CA ILE A 189 -4.22 -0.52 -1.10
C ILE A 189 -5.25 0.51 -1.56
N VAL A 190 -6.51 0.35 -1.15
CA VAL A 190 -7.62 1.25 -1.50
C VAL A 190 -8.47 1.51 -0.27
N ASN A 191 -8.70 2.78 0.06
CA ASN A 191 -9.74 3.21 0.98
C ASN A 191 -10.68 4.19 0.26
N VAL A 192 -11.95 3.82 0.17
CA VAL A 192 -13.01 4.61 -0.48
C VAL A 192 -14.25 4.66 0.41
N SER A 193 -15.01 5.74 0.33
CA SER A 193 -16.25 5.90 1.09
C SER A 193 -17.34 6.59 0.28
N TRP A 194 -18.58 6.13 0.42
CA TRP A 194 -19.76 6.74 -0.18
C TRP A 194 -20.53 7.52 0.89
N PRO A 195 -20.79 8.83 0.69
CA PRO A 195 -21.63 9.58 1.61
C PRO A 195 -23.08 9.05 1.59
N LEU A 196 -23.56 8.64 0.41
CA LEU A 196 -24.88 8.10 0.16
C LEU A 196 -24.85 7.20 -1.10
N ILE A 197 -25.46 6.03 -1.03
CA ILE A 197 -25.84 5.20 -2.18
C ILE A 197 -27.37 5.11 -2.18
N ALA A 198 -28.03 5.09 -3.34
CA ALA A 198 -29.49 4.97 -3.41
C ALA A 198 -29.89 3.84 -4.36
N ALA A 199 -30.43 2.75 -3.81
CA ALA A 199 -30.95 1.60 -4.54
C ALA A 199 -32.48 1.49 -4.43
N SER A 200 -33.12 1.08 -5.51
CA SER A 200 -34.55 0.75 -5.56
C SER A 200 -34.81 -0.44 -6.47
N THR A 201 -35.83 -1.24 -6.13
CA THR A 201 -36.28 -2.38 -6.92
C THR A 201 -37.70 -2.78 -6.55
N ASN A 202 -38.42 -3.40 -7.48
CA ASN A 202 -39.61 -4.19 -7.16
C ASN A 202 -39.15 -5.59 -6.76
N TYR A 203 -39.76 -6.20 -5.75
CA TYR A 203 -39.42 -7.55 -5.33
C TYR A 203 -40.68 -8.40 -5.16
N ALA A 204 -40.55 -9.69 -5.46
CA ALA A 204 -41.46 -10.73 -5.00
C ALA A 204 -40.62 -11.83 -4.36
N MET A 205 -40.90 -12.20 -3.11
CA MET A 205 -40.15 -13.22 -2.39
C MET A 205 -41.04 -14.16 -1.59
N LYS A 206 -40.59 -15.40 -1.47
CA LYS A 206 -41.05 -16.37 -0.48
C LYS A 206 -39.86 -17.14 0.06
N GLY A 207 -39.78 -17.26 1.37
CA GLY A 207 -38.73 -17.97 2.07
C GLY A 207 -39.22 -18.63 3.35
N LYS A 208 -38.34 -19.40 3.96
CA LYS A 208 -38.55 -20.08 5.22
C LYS A 208 -37.23 -20.10 6.00
N VAL A 209 -37.27 -19.57 7.22
CA VAL A 209 -36.16 -19.59 8.18
C VAL A 209 -36.59 -20.44 9.37
N GLU A 210 -35.94 -21.57 9.58
CA GLU A 210 -36.37 -22.63 10.51
C GLU A 210 -37.86 -22.99 10.37
N ASN A 211 -38.73 -22.53 11.28
CA ASN A 211 -40.16 -22.77 11.31
C ASN A 211 -41.01 -21.56 10.88
N PHE A 212 -40.39 -20.42 10.56
CA PHE A 212 -41.06 -19.19 10.16
C PHE A 212 -41.06 -19.05 8.64
N GLU A 213 -42.24 -18.88 8.03
CA GLU A 213 -42.33 -18.44 6.64
C GLU A 213 -42.14 -16.91 6.58
N ILE A 214 -41.47 -16.43 5.54
CA ILE A 214 -41.28 -15.02 5.23
C ILE A 214 -41.71 -14.81 3.79
N TYR A 215 -42.53 -13.81 3.51
CA TYR A 215 -42.95 -13.50 2.14
C TYR A 215 -43.23 -12.01 1.99
N GLY A 216 -43.19 -11.54 0.75
CA GLY A 216 -43.63 -10.21 0.41
C GLY A 216 -43.61 -9.94 -1.08
N ASN A 217 -44.39 -8.96 -1.51
CA ASN A 217 -44.47 -8.52 -2.90
C ASN A 217 -44.73 -7.01 -2.94
N GLY A 218 -43.75 -6.22 -3.38
CA GLY A 218 -43.84 -4.77 -3.31
C GLY A 218 -42.60 -4.04 -3.82
N GLU A 219 -42.41 -2.83 -3.31
CA GLU A 219 -41.23 -2.00 -3.58
C GLU A 219 -40.24 -2.09 -2.43
N MET A 220 -38.94 -2.09 -2.75
CA MET A 220 -37.85 -2.01 -1.79
C MET A 220 -36.92 -0.86 -2.16
N LYS A 221 -36.56 -0.04 -1.17
CA LYS A 221 -35.64 1.10 -1.26
C LYS A 221 -34.58 0.93 -0.19
N ILE A 222 -33.31 1.07 -0.57
CA ILE A 222 -32.16 0.83 0.29
C ILE A 222 -31.19 1.99 0.11
N SER A 223 -30.84 2.65 1.19
CA SER A 223 -30.07 3.89 1.20
C SER A 223 -28.94 3.82 2.24
N PRO A 224 -27.81 3.14 1.92
CA PRO A 224 -26.63 3.11 2.77
C PRO A 224 -25.99 4.50 2.88
N GLN A 225 -25.71 4.94 4.10
CA GLN A 225 -25.15 6.28 4.38
C GLN A 225 -23.80 6.18 5.09
N GLY A 226 -22.79 6.87 4.58
CA GLY A 226 -21.43 6.78 5.13
C GLY A 226 -20.88 5.35 5.10
N PHE A 227 -21.10 4.65 3.99
CA PHE A 227 -20.53 3.33 3.72
C PHE A 227 -19.05 3.49 3.34
N SER A 228 -18.16 2.65 3.84
CA SER A 228 -16.75 2.66 3.44
C SER A 228 -16.14 1.27 3.33
N LEU A 229 -15.10 1.20 2.50
CA LEU A 229 -14.35 -0.01 2.19
C LEU A 229 -12.86 0.32 2.26
N ASP A 230 -12.14 -0.38 3.13
CA ASP A 230 -10.68 -0.40 3.17
C ASP A 230 -10.20 -1.79 2.74
N THR A 231 -9.35 -1.87 1.72
CA THR A 231 -8.83 -3.15 1.23
C THR A 231 -7.35 -3.09 0.92
N GLU A 232 -6.68 -4.19 1.25
CA GLU A 232 -5.29 -4.47 0.94
C GLU A 232 -5.23 -5.79 0.16
N ILE A 233 -4.86 -5.72 -1.12
CA ILE A 233 -4.75 -6.87 -2.01
C ILE A 233 -3.28 -7.09 -2.36
N SER A 234 -2.78 -8.30 -2.10
CA SER A 234 -1.45 -8.74 -2.54
C SER A 234 -1.59 -9.68 -3.73
N PHE A 235 -0.81 -9.47 -4.78
CA PHE A 235 -0.80 -10.31 -5.98
C PHE A 235 0.45 -11.20 -6.06
N THR A 236 0.40 -12.16 -6.98
CA THR A 236 1.54 -12.93 -7.44
C THR A 236 1.49 -13.05 -8.97
N MET A 237 2.62 -13.37 -9.59
CA MET A 237 2.68 -13.62 -11.03
C MET A 237 2.28 -15.06 -11.34
N ASN A 238 1.34 -15.23 -12.28
CA ASN A 238 1.04 -16.51 -12.92
C ASN A 238 1.46 -16.42 -14.40
N GLY A 239 2.73 -16.72 -14.68
CA GLY A 239 3.35 -16.42 -15.97
C GLY A 239 3.41 -14.91 -16.21
N LYS A 240 2.67 -14.43 -17.22
CA LYS A 240 2.58 -12.99 -17.58
C LYS A 240 1.38 -12.25 -16.98
N TYR A 241 0.52 -12.97 -16.26
CA TYR A 241 -0.73 -12.47 -15.67
C TYR A 241 -0.57 -12.27 -14.16
N LEU A 242 -1.35 -11.36 -13.57
CA LEU A 242 -1.50 -11.29 -12.11
C LEU A 242 -2.52 -12.32 -11.63
N LYS A 243 -2.33 -12.78 -10.38
CA LYS A 243 -3.33 -13.50 -9.61
C LYS A 243 -3.36 -12.94 -8.19
N ILE A 244 -4.54 -12.77 -7.61
CA ILE A 244 -4.69 -12.41 -6.20
C ILE A 244 -4.12 -13.56 -5.35
N LYS A 245 -3.20 -13.22 -4.45
CA LYS A 245 -2.54 -14.12 -3.49
C LYS A 245 -3.22 -14.04 -2.13
N ASP A 246 -3.52 -12.83 -1.68
CA ASP A 246 -4.11 -12.52 -0.38
C ASP A 246 -4.93 -11.23 -0.48
N MET A 247 -5.98 -11.13 0.33
CA MET A 247 -6.86 -9.96 0.40
C MET A 247 -7.29 -9.75 1.83
N LYS A 248 -7.13 -8.52 2.32
CA LYS A 248 -7.79 -8.02 3.52
C LYS A 248 -8.86 -7.02 3.10
N LEU A 249 -9.96 -7.03 3.82
CA LEU A 249 -11.12 -6.21 3.54
C LEU A 249 -11.71 -5.79 4.89
N ASN A 250 -11.94 -4.50 5.06
CA ASN A 250 -12.74 -3.96 6.14
C ASN A 250 -13.91 -3.20 5.53
N ILE A 251 -15.10 -3.44 6.07
CA ILE A 251 -16.34 -2.81 5.62
C ILE A 251 -16.92 -2.07 6.82
N PHE A 252 -17.39 -0.85 6.60
CA PHE A 252 -18.10 -0.07 7.60
C PHE A 252 -19.36 0.55 7.00
N LEU A 253 -20.42 0.60 7.79
CA LEU A 253 -21.67 1.27 7.44
C LEU A 253 -22.12 2.11 8.64
N ARG A 254 -22.17 3.43 8.48
CA ARG A 254 -22.59 4.33 9.57
C ARG A 254 -24.10 4.24 9.87
N ALA A 255 -24.92 4.19 8.83
CA ALA A 255 -26.37 4.11 8.95
C ALA A 255 -26.99 3.51 7.68
N LEU A 256 -28.16 2.90 7.84
CA LEU A 256 -29.00 2.42 6.74
C LEU A 256 -30.37 3.11 6.83
N ASP A 257 -30.88 3.56 5.71
CA ASP A 257 -32.31 3.84 5.54
C ASP A 257 -32.87 2.78 4.59
N PHE A 258 -33.68 1.87 5.14
CA PHE A 258 -34.25 0.72 4.46
C PHE A 258 -35.77 0.78 4.56
N HIS A 259 -36.45 0.62 3.42
CA HIS A 259 -37.90 0.59 3.35
C HIS A 259 -38.36 -0.48 2.36
N ALA A 260 -39.21 -1.39 2.82
CA ALA A 260 -39.88 -2.38 1.98
C ALA A 260 -41.40 -2.36 2.24
N THR A 261 -42.19 -2.47 1.18
CA THR A 261 -43.65 -2.56 1.25
C THR A 261 -44.14 -3.96 0.92
N GLY A 262 -45.34 -4.32 1.36
CA GLY A 262 -45.97 -5.61 1.04
C GLY A 262 -45.30 -6.82 1.70
N LEU A 263 -44.54 -6.62 2.78
CA LEU A 263 -44.07 -7.72 3.64
C LEU A 263 -45.28 -8.30 4.38
N PHE A 264 -45.45 -9.62 4.34
CA PHE A 264 -46.56 -10.34 4.99
C PHE A 264 -47.97 -9.87 4.60
N ASP A 265 -48.12 -9.16 3.47
CA ASP A 265 -49.34 -8.45 3.05
C ASP A 265 -49.86 -7.43 4.10
N ASP A 266 -49.00 -6.94 5.00
CA ASP A 266 -49.33 -6.04 6.12
C ASP A 266 -48.42 -4.80 6.10
N ASN A 267 -49.03 -3.60 6.06
CA ASN A 267 -48.30 -2.34 5.99
C ASN A 267 -47.64 -1.94 7.32
N ASP A 268 -48.31 -2.19 8.45
CA ASP A 268 -47.78 -1.83 9.77
C ASP A 268 -46.57 -2.72 10.09
N LEU A 269 -46.63 -4.01 9.72
CA LEU A 269 -45.50 -4.94 9.83
C LEU A 269 -44.39 -4.61 8.81
N SER A 270 -44.75 -4.15 7.61
CA SER A 270 -43.78 -3.65 6.62
C SER A 270 -42.98 -2.46 7.15
N GLU A 271 -43.65 -1.47 7.75
CA GLU A 271 -43.00 -0.30 8.38
C GLU A 271 -42.16 -0.70 9.60
N LEU A 272 -42.67 -1.59 10.46
CA LEU A 272 -41.93 -2.09 11.63
C LEU A 272 -40.64 -2.81 11.25
N ILE A 273 -40.70 -3.74 10.29
CA ILE A 273 -39.52 -4.46 9.80
C ILE A 273 -38.55 -3.49 9.10
N SER A 274 -39.08 -2.51 8.36
CA SER A 274 -38.26 -1.50 7.69
C SER A 274 -37.44 -0.67 8.68
N SER A 275 -38.07 -0.18 9.75
CA SER A 275 -37.37 0.52 10.84
C SER A 275 -36.35 -0.39 11.52
N LEU A 276 -36.75 -1.62 11.86
CA LEU A 276 -35.89 -2.57 12.56
C LEU A 276 -34.61 -2.90 11.77
N LEU A 277 -34.71 -3.10 10.46
CA LEU A 277 -33.56 -3.36 9.60
C LEU A 277 -32.68 -2.12 9.41
N SER A 278 -33.28 -0.92 9.35
CA SER A 278 -32.54 0.34 9.30
C SER A 278 -31.64 0.53 10.52
N ASP A 279 -32.15 0.19 11.70
CA ASP A 279 -31.42 0.26 12.97
C ASP A 279 -30.40 -0.89 13.15
N MET A 280 -30.78 -2.13 12.82
CA MET A 280 -29.96 -3.32 13.10
C MET A 280 -28.81 -3.55 12.12
N VAL A 281 -28.99 -3.30 10.82
CA VAL A 281 -27.99 -3.73 9.80
C VAL A 281 -26.60 -3.10 10.01
N PRO A 282 -26.46 -1.80 10.35
CA PRO A 282 -25.15 -1.23 10.70
C PRO A 282 -24.45 -1.99 11.85
N GLU A 283 -25.19 -2.31 12.93
CA GLU A 283 -24.66 -3.04 14.08
C GLU A 283 -24.31 -4.50 13.73
N LEU A 284 -25.10 -5.15 12.86
CA LEU A 284 -24.79 -6.50 12.36
C LEU A 284 -23.52 -6.52 11.50
N ILE A 285 -23.27 -5.48 10.70
CA ILE A 285 -22.03 -5.36 9.91
C ILE A 285 -20.82 -5.21 10.82
N GLU A 286 -20.93 -4.47 11.93
CA GLU A 286 -19.86 -4.32 12.92
C GLU A 286 -19.65 -5.62 13.72
N ASN A 287 -20.72 -6.18 14.30
CA ASN A 287 -20.66 -7.36 15.18
C ASN A 287 -20.26 -8.67 14.44
N TYR A 288 -20.63 -8.81 13.17
CA TYR A 288 -20.36 -10.01 12.36
C TYR A 288 -19.37 -9.74 11.20
N HIS A 289 -18.57 -8.68 11.32
CA HIS A 289 -17.62 -8.21 10.30
C HIS A 289 -16.78 -9.35 9.70
N ASP A 290 -16.09 -10.14 10.54
CA ASP A 290 -15.21 -11.22 10.08
C ASP A 290 -15.98 -12.29 9.27
N THR A 291 -17.20 -12.63 9.66
CA THR A 291 -18.05 -13.59 8.94
C THR A 291 -18.46 -13.04 7.58
N ILE A 292 -18.92 -11.79 7.54
CA ILE A 292 -19.33 -11.10 6.31
C ILE A 292 -18.15 -10.99 5.33
N VAL A 293 -17.00 -10.54 5.83
CA VAL A 293 -15.77 -10.39 5.06
C VAL A 293 -15.25 -11.74 4.55
N SER A 294 -15.28 -12.80 5.37
CA SER A 294 -14.89 -14.15 4.94
C SER A 294 -15.79 -14.73 3.84
N THR A 295 -17.03 -14.25 3.74
CA THR A 295 -17.98 -14.61 2.67
C THR A 295 -17.76 -13.79 1.40
N ILE A 296 -17.42 -12.51 1.52
CA ILE A 296 -17.21 -11.60 0.38
C ILE A 296 -15.86 -11.83 -0.31
N ILE A 297 -14.78 -12.06 0.46
CA ILE A 297 -13.42 -12.20 -0.09
C ILE A 297 -13.34 -13.27 -1.20
N PRO A 298 -13.85 -14.51 -1.04
CA PRO A 298 -13.80 -15.53 -2.10
C PRO A 298 -14.44 -15.06 -3.41
N ILE A 299 -15.60 -14.39 -3.34
CA ILE A 299 -16.32 -13.86 -4.52
C ILE A 299 -15.48 -12.80 -5.24
N VAL A 300 -14.86 -11.88 -4.49
CA VAL A 300 -13.99 -10.84 -5.05
C VAL A 300 -12.70 -11.45 -5.61
N VAL A 301 -12.12 -12.44 -4.94
CA VAL A 301 -10.92 -13.16 -5.40
C VAL A 301 -11.19 -13.90 -6.71
N ASP A 302 -12.32 -14.60 -6.83
CA ASP A 302 -12.68 -15.34 -8.03
C ASP A 302 -12.96 -14.40 -9.21
N LYS A 303 -13.80 -13.38 -9.03
CA LYS A 303 -14.10 -12.39 -10.08
C LYS A 303 -12.89 -11.53 -10.45
N GLY A 304 -12.07 -11.17 -9.47
CA GLY A 304 -10.81 -10.47 -9.69
C GLY A 304 -9.82 -11.33 -10.49
N ASN A 305 -9.67 -12.61 -10.16
CA ASN A 305 -8.79 -13.53 -10.90
C ASN A 305 -9.31 -13.81 -12.32
N GLU A 306 -10.63 -13.91 -12.52
CA GLU A 306 -11.26 -14.00 -13.84
C GLU A 306 -10.81 -12.80 -14.72
N PHE A 307 -10.97 -11.58 -14.23
CA PHE A 307 -10.52 -10.37 -14.93
C PHE A 307 -9.00 -10.33 -15.17
N LEU A 308 -8.19 -10.54 -14.12
CA LEU A 308 -6.73 -10.45 -14.18
C LEU A 308 -6.10 -11.52 -15.11
N SER A 309 -6.75 -12.66 -15.29
CA SER A 309 -6.32 -13.70 -16.25
C SER A 309 -6.40 -13.24 -17.72
N THR A 310 -7.14 -12.16 -18.02
CA THR A 310 -7.32 -11.66 -19.39
C THR A 310 -6.29 -10.60 -19.80
N LYS A 311 -5.56 -9.99 -18.86
CA LYS A 311 -4.65 -8.84 -19.11
C LYS A 311 -3.28 -9.04 -18.48
N THR A 312 -2.23 -8.78 -19.26
CA THR A 312 -0.85 -8.78 -18.76
C THR A 312 -0.59 -7.63 -17.80
N LEU A 313 0.45 -7.74 -16.98
CA LEU A 313 0.87 -6.65 -16.08
C LEU A 313 1.13 -5.33 -16.85
N ALA A 314 1.69 -5.40 -18.06
CA ALA A 314 1.93 -4.23 -18.90
C ALA A 314 0.62 -3.54 -19.35
N GLU A 315 -0.38 -4.33 -19.77
CA GLU A 315 -1.71 -3.79 -20.12
C GLU A 315 -2.40 -3.19 -18.89
N LEU A 316 -2.32 -3.84 -17.73
CA LEU A 316 -2.88 -3.32 -16.47
C LEU A 316 -2.21 -2.00 -16.04
N MET A 317 -0.89 -1.88 -16.20
CA MET A 317 -0.17 -0.62 -15.94
C MET A 317 -0.62 0.49 -16.92
N ALA A 318 -0.77 0.18 -18.21
CA ALA A 318 -1.27 1.13 -19.21
C ALA A 318 -2.70 1.64 -18.90
N LEU A 319 -3.56 0.80 -18.29
CA LEU A 319 -4.90 1.24 -17.83
C LEU A 319 -4.84 2.28 -16.70
N LEU A 320 -3.79 2.25 -15.88
CA LEU A 320 -3.53 3.25 -14.83
C LEU A 320 -2.84 4.51 -15.38
N GLY A 321 -2.35 4.47 -16.63
CA GLY A 321 -1.63 5.56 -17.29
C GLY A 321 -0.11 5.51 -17.12
N LEU A 322 0.47 4.31 -16.92
CA LEU A 322 1.91 4.04 -16.89
C LEU A 322 2.45 3.55 -18.25
#